data_AF-A0A8T3RAE7-F1
#
_entry.id   AF-A0A8T3RAE7-F1
#
_cell.length_a   1.000
_cell.length_b   1.000
_cell.length_c   1.000
_cell.angle_alpha   90.00
_cell.angle_beta   90.00
_cell.angle_gamma   90.00
#
_symmetry.space_group_name_H-M   'P 1'
#
loop_
_entity.id
_entity.type
_entity.pdbx_description
1 polymer ?
#
loop_
_entity_poly.entity_id
_entity_poly.type
_entity_poly.pdbx_seq_one_letter_code
_entity_poly.pdbx_strand_id
1 'polypeptide(L)'
;MEQPWFYPGLGVSQPSVHTAIVLFLMIAPVFGVLLQPVLAALSRRHEFEADNFAAEQADAGSLIRALVKLYRENARTLTPDPLYSAFHDSHPPAPLRVAQLAAKTR
;
A
#
# COMPACT_ATOMS: atom_id res chain seq x y z
N MET A 1 5.04 13.41 33.17
CA MET A 1 6.41 13.03 32.75
C MET A 1 6.76 11.74 33.48
N GLU A 2 6.16 10.61 33.10
CA GLU A 2 6.17 9.39 33.94
C GLU A 2 7.23 8.36 33.54
N GLN A 3 8.02 8.64 32.49
CA GLN A 3 9.06 7.74 31.98
C GLN A 3 10.40 8.50 31.92
N PRO A 4 11.16 8.56 33.04
CA PRO A 4 12.40 9.33 33.11
C PRO A 4 13.50 8.81 32.17
N TRP A 5 13.37 7.57 31.68
CA TRP A 5 14.31 6.95 30.74
C TRP A 5 14.07 7.35 29.28
N PHE A 6 12.87 7.81 28.91
CA PHE A 6 12.47 7.95 27.51
C PHE A 6 13.30 9.00 26.75
N TYR A 7 13.34 10.24 27.25
CA TYR A 7 14.08 11.31 26.59
C TYR A 7 15.60 11.12 26.70
N PRO A 8 16.21 10.83 27.87
CA PRO A 8 17.64 10.60 27.96
C PRO A 8 18.11 9.37 27.17
N GLY A 9 17.32 8.29 27.15
CA GLY A 9 17.63 7.08 26.38
C GLY A 9 17.60 7.29 24.86
N LEU A 10 16.94 8.35 24.40
CA LEU A 10 16.90 8.78 23.00
C LEU A 10 17.84 9.96 22.72
N GLY A 11 18.76 10.28 23.65
CA GLY A 11 19.76 11.34 23.49
C GLY A 11 19.23 12.76 23.68
N VAL A 12 18.03 12.93 24.26
CA VAL A 12 17.39 14.23 24.50
C VAL A 12 17.61 14.65 25.94
N SER A 13 18.46 15.66 26.14
CA SER A 13 18.76 16.21 27.48
C SER A 13 17.74 17.22 27.99
N GLN A 14 17.02 17.90 27.09
CA GLN A 14 16.01 18.92 27.42
C GLN A 14 14.68 18.58 26.73
N PRO A 15 13.75 17.90 27.41
CA PRO A 15 12.46 17.53 26.82
C PRO A 15 11.63 18.75 26.43
N SER A 16 11.01 18.70 25.26
CA SER A 16 10.04 19.71 24.81
C SER A 16 8.91 19.04 24.02
N VAL A 17 7.77 19.74 23.88
CA VAL A 17 6.64 19.23 23.06
C VAL A 17 7.07 18.99 21.62
N HIS A 18 7.85 19.91 21.03
CA HIS A 18 8.35 19.77 19.67
C HIS A 18 9.26 18.54 19.53
N THR A 19 10.13 18.29 20.51
CA THR A 19 10.99 17.10 20.52
C THR A 19 10.15 15.82 20.65
N ALA A 20 9.08 15.84 21.44
CA ALA A 20 8.17 14.69 21.56
C ALA A 20 7.50 14.34 20.22
N ILE A 21 7.06 15.35 19.46
CA ILE A 21 6.47 15.16 18.12
C ILE A 21 7.49 14.56 17.16
N VAL A 22 8.72 15.10 17.14
CA VAL A 22 9.80 14.57 16.27
C VAL A 22 10.09 13.11 16.61
N LEU A 23 10.28 12.78 17.88
CA LEU A 23 10.53 11.40 18.32
C LEU A 23 9.35 10.48 17.96
N PHE A 24 8.11 10.94 18.14
CA PHE A 24 6.93 10.18 17.75
C PHE A 24 6.91 9.88 16.25
N LEU A 25 7.13 10.88 15.40
CA LEU A 25 7.13 10.71 13.93
C LEU A 25 8.27 9.80 13.46
N MET A 26 9.43 9.84 14.13
CA MET A 26 10.55 8.96 13.80
C MET A 26 10.32 7.50 14.21
N ILE A 27 9.71 7.27 15.37
CA ILE A 27 9.59 5.93 15.95
C ILE A 27 8.30 5.23 15.48
N ALA A 28 7.21 5.95 15.25
CA ALA A 28 5.92 5.38 14.85
C ALA A 28 5.99 4.43 13.63
N PRO A 29 6.76 4.71 12.56
CA PRO A 29 6.86 3.82 11.41
C PRO A 29 7.40 2.42 11.75
N VAL A 30 8.26 2.29 12.76
CA VAL A 30 8.85 1.00 13.18
C VAL A 30 7.75 0.05 13.65
N PHE A 31 6.73 0.57 14.34
CA PHE A 31 5.58 -0.21 14.77
C PHE A 31 4.60 -0.51 13.64
N GLY A 32 4.62 0.29 12.56
CA GLY A 32 3.76 0.10 11.39
C GLY A 32 4.16 -1.06 10.48
N VAL A 33 5.42 -1.51 10.50
CA VAL A 33 5.96 -2.56 9.63
C VAL A 33 5.15 -3.86 9.74
N LEU A 34 4.75 -4.25 10.95
CA LEU A 34 3.98 -5.48 11.17
C LEU A 34 2.53 -5.37 10.65
N LEU A 35 1.99 -4.16 10.62
CA LEU A 35 0.63 -3.91 10.15
C LEU A 35 0.57 -3.77 8.62
N GLN A 36 1.70 -3.42 8.00
CA GLN A 36 1.81 -3.20 6.55
C GLN A 36 1.25 -4.36 5.69
N PRO A 37 1.62 -5.64 5.88
CA PRO A 37 1.10 -6.72 5.04
C PRO A 37 -0.42 -6.92 5.20
N VAL A 38 -0.97 -6.68 6.38
CA VAL A 38 -2.42 -6.77 6.64
C VAL A 38 -3.16 -5.66 5.88
N LEU A 39 -2.67 -4.42 5.99
CA LEU A 39 -3.26 -3.29 5.27
C LEU A 39 -3.10 -3.43 3.76
N ALA A 40 -1.95 -3.91 3.29
CA ALA A 40 -1.72 -4.19 1.88
C ALA A 40 -2.68 -5.28 1.36
N ALA A 41 -2.92 -6.35 2.12
CA ALA A 41 -3.89 -7.38 1.77
C ALA A 41 -5.34 -6.84 1.69
N LEU A 42 -5.75 -6.03 2.67
CA LEU A 42 -7.06 -5.36 2.66
C LEU A 42 -7.19 -4.42 1.45
N SER A 43 -6.16 -3.62 1.17
CA SER A 43 -6.11 -2.71 0.02
C SER A 43 -6.22 -3.47 -1.31
N ARG A 44 -5.48 -4.57 -1.48
CA ARG A 44 -5.55 -5.41 -2.69
C ARG A 44 -6.94 -6.01 -2.89
N ARG A 45 -7.61 -6.40 -1.81
CA ARG A 45 -9.00 -6.86 -1.87
C ARG A 45 -9.94 -5.75 -2.33
N HIS A 46 -9.81 -4.54 -1.79
CA HIS A 46 -10.63 -3.40 -2.22
C HIS A 46 -10.39 -3.04 -3.69
N GLU A 47 -9.16 -3.15 -4.20
CA GLU A 47 -8.89 -2.95 -5.63
C GLU A 47 -9.65 -3.95 -6.51
N PHE A 48 -9.72 -5.22 -6.13
CA PHE A 48 -10.50 -6.22 -6.87
C PHE A 48 -12.02 -5.97 -6.77
N GLU A 49 -12.52 -5.56 -5.61
CA GLU A 49 -13.92 -5.18 -5.42
C GLU A 49 -14.27 -3.94 -6.30
N ALA A 50 -13.36 -2.97 -6.39
CA ALA A 50 -13.51 -1.79 -7.24
C ALA A 50 -13.46 -2.14 -8.74
N ASP A 51 -12.55 -3.02 -9.16
CA ASP A 51 -12.48 -3.52 -10.55
C ASP A 51 -13.78 -4.25 -10.94
N ASN A 52 -14.31 -5.07 -10.03
CA ASN A 52 -15.58 -5.77 -10.25
C ASN A 52 -16.74 -4.79 -10.41
N PHE A 53 -16.83 -3.80 -9.52
CA PHE A 53 -17.84 -2.76 -9.60
C PHE A 53 -17.73 -1.97 -10.92
N ALA A 54 -16.53 -1.56 -11.32
CA ALA A 54 -16.31 -0.85 -12.56
C ALA A 54 -16.69 -1.69 -13.79
N ALA A 55 -16.41 -2.99 -13.79
CA ALA A 55 -16.82 -3.90 -14.86
C ALA A 55 -18.34 -4.15 -14.92
N GLU A 56 -19.06 -3.98 -13.80
CA GLU A 56 -20.52 -4.08 -13.75
C GLU A 56 -21.21 -2.78 -14.18
N GLN A 57 -20.58 -1.64 -13.91
CA GLN A 57 -21.14 -0.32 -14.21
C GLN A 57 -20.67 0.28 -15.55
N ALA A 58 -19.59 -0.27 -16.13
CA ALA A 58 -18.97 0.25 -17.34
C ALA A 58 -18.27 -0.87 -18.15
N ASP A 59 -17.66 -0.52 -19.27
CA ASP A 59 -16.95 -1.46 -20.14
C ASP A 59 -15.63 -1.97 -19.50
N ALA A 60 -15.60 -3.25 -19.14
CA ALA A 60 -14.41 -3.93 -18.63
C ALA A 60 -13.22 -3.85 -19.60
N GLY A 61 -13.47 -3.86 -20.92
CA GLY A 61 -12.43 -3.74 -21.94
C GLY A 61 -11.69 -2.39 -21.88
N SER A 62 -12.43 -1.31 -21.61
CA SER A 62 -11.86 0.03 -21.44
C SER A 62 -11.00 0.12 -20.19
N LEU A 63 -11.41 -0.52 -19.10
CA LEU A 63 -10.61 -0.60 -17.88
C LEU A 63 -9.30 -1.37 -18.10
N ILE A 64 -9.35 -2.51 -18.81
CA ILE A 64 -8.15 -3.27 -19.17
C ILE A 64 -7.19 -2.39 -19.99
N ARG A 65 -7.68 -1.69 -21.02
CA ARG A 65 -6.86 -0.78 -21.83
C ARG A 65 -6.23 0.34 -21.00
N ALA A 66 -7.00 0.92 -20.08
CA ALA A 66 -6.51 1.96 -19.17
C ALA A 66 -5.40 1.43 -18.24
N LEU A 67 -5.57 0.24 -17.66
CA LEU A 67 -4.56 -0.40 -16.81
C LEU A 67 -3.26 -0.69 -17.56
N VAL A 68 -3.35 -1.26 -18.76
CA VAL A 68 -2.18 -1.55 -19.61
C VAL A 68 -1.45 -0.26 -19.98
N LYS A 69 -2.20 0.79 -20.37
CA LYS A 69 -1.63 2.11 -20.68
C LYS A 69 -0.89 2.68 -19.47
N LEU A 70 -1.54 2.69 -18.29
CA LEU A 70 -0.96 3.24 -17.06
C LEU A 70 0.31 2.49 -16.64
N TYR A 71 0.32 1.16 -16.74
CA TYR A 71 1.51 0.37 -16.42
C TYR A 71 2.67 0.63 -17.38
N ARG A 72 2.38 0.75 -18.67
CA ARG A 72 3.38 1.08 -19.69
C ARG A 72 3.97 2.48 -19.45
N GLU A 73 3.13 3.48 -19.21
CA GLU A 73 3.57 4.87 -19.02
C GLU A 73 4.35 5.06 -17.71
N ASN A 74 4.04 4.30 -16.67
CA ASN A 74 4.76 4.36 -15.39
C ASN A 74 5.95 3.39 -15.30
N ALA A 75 6.28 2.66 -16.37
CA ALA A 75 7.34 1.65 -16.39
C ALA A 75 7.29 0.68 -15.19
N ARG A 76 6.06 0.32 -14.75
CA ARG A 76 5.87 -0.55 -13.59
C ARG A 76 6.26 -1.98 -13.94
N THR A 77 6.92 -2.67 -13.00
CA THR A 77 7.26 -4.09 -13.18
C THR A 77 5.98 -4.93 -13.38
N LEU A 78 6.02 -5.83 -14.35
CA LEU A 78 4.96 -6.81 -14.60
C LEU A 78 5.14 -8.10 -13.80
N THR A 79 6.31 -8.27 -13.18
CA THR A 79 6.71 -9.50 -12.47
C THR A 79 7.35 -9.14 -11.12
N PRO A 80 6.62 -8.42 -10.24
CA PRO A 80 7.13 -8.21 -8.89
C PRO A 80 7.27 -9.54 -8.16
N ASP A 81 8.27 -9.64 -7.29
CA ASP A 81 8.41 -10.79 -6.41
C ASP A 81 7.15 -10.94 -5.53
N PRO A 82 6.56 -12.14 -5.40
CA PRO A 82 5.31 -12.32 -4.67
C PRO A 82 5.38 -11.94 -3.19
N LEU A 83 6.51 -12.20 -2.52
CA LEU A 83 6.68 -11.88 -1.09
C LEU A 83 6.84 -10.38 -0.90
N TYR A 84 7.66 -9.75 -1.75
CA TYR A 84 7.79 -8.30 -1.78
C TYR A 84 6.44 -7.63 -2.03
N SER A 85 5.70 -8.09 -3.03
CA SER A 85 4.39 -7.54 -3.38
C SER A 85 3.36 -7.76 -2.27
N ALA A 86 3.34 -8.95 -1.66
CA ALA A 86 2.44 -9.25 -0.55
C ALA A 86 2.65 -8.29 0.64
N PHE A 87 3.90 -7.91 0.89
CA PHE A 87 4.28 -7.03 2.00
C PHE A 87 4.11 -5.54 1.68
N HIS A 88 4.55 -5.08 0.51
CA HIS A 88 4.69 -3.66 0.20
C HIS A 88 3.60 -3.11 -0.71
N ASP A 89 3.08 -3.91 -1.64
CA ASP A 89 2.20 -3.38 -2.68
C ASP A 89 0.75 -3.31 -2.19
N SER A 90 0.23 -2.08 -2.13
CA SER A 90 -1.18 -1.80 -1.83
C SER A 90 -2.12 -2.18 -2.98
N HIS A 91 -1.59 -2.38 -4.18
CA HIS A 91 -2.34 -2.75 -5.37
C HIS A 91 -1.83 -4.08 -5.93
N PRO A 92 -2.72 -4.95 -6.42
CA PRO A 92 -2.30 -6.17 -7.08
C PRO A 92 -1.59 -5.86 -8.42
N PRO A 93 -0.62 -6.70 -8.83
CA PRO A 93 0.02 -6.61 -10.15
C PRO A 93 -1.00 -6.53 -11.29
N ALA A 94 -0.75 -5.68 -12.28
CA ALA A 94 -1.63 -5.52 -13.45
C ALA A 94 -2.03 -6.83 -14.12
N PRO A 95 -1.11 -7.80 -14.35
CA PRO A 95 -1.48 -9.06 -14.98
C PRO A 95 -2.60 -9.80 -14.24
N LEU A 96 -2.63 -9.75 -12.90
CA LEU A 96 -3.68 -10.38 -12.10
C LEU A 96 -5.02 -9.66 -12.28
N ARG A 97 -5.02 -8.33 -12.28
CA ARG A 97 -6.23 -7.51 -12.51
C ARG A 97 -6.80 -7.72 -13.90
N VAL A 98 -5.94 -7.67 -14.92
CA VAL A 98 -6.33 -7.89 -16.31
C VAL A 98 -6.90 -9.30 -16.51
N ALA A 99 -6.29 -10.34 -15.91
CA ALA A 99 -6.81 -11.70 -15.99
C ALA A 99 -8.22 -11.83 -15.40
N GLN A 100 -8.49 -11.20 -14.25
CA GLN A 100 -9.83 -11.21 -13.64
C GLN A 100 -10.85 -10.42 -14.47
N LEU A 101 -10.48 -9.24 -14.97
CA LEU A 101 -11.35 -8.41 -15.81
C LEU A 101 -11.64 -9.07 -17.18
N ALA A 102 -10.67 -9.77 -17.77
CA ALA A 102 -10.85 -10.48 -19.03
C ALA A 102 -11.94 -11.56 -18.91
N ALA A 103 -12.06 -12.22 -17.75
CA ALA A 103 -13.13 -13.18 -17.49
C ALA A 103 -14.54 -12.55 -17.48
N LYS A 104 -14.64 -11.22 -17.30
CA LYS A 104 -15.90 -10.45 -17.31
C LYS A 104 -16.24 -9.84 -18.68
N THR A 105 -15.33 -9.87 -19.65
CA THR A 105 -15.52 -9.22 -20.97
C THR A 105 -16.23 -10.16 -21.96
N ARG A 106 -17.19 -10.97 -21.50
CA ARG A 106 -17.96 -11.87 -22.37
C ARG A 106 -19.09 -11.16 -23.09
#